data_AF-A0A973X5H2-F1
#
_entry.id   AF-A0A973X5H2-F1
#
_cell.length_a   1.000
_cell.length_b   1.000
_cell.length_c   1.000
_cell.angle_alpha   90.00
_cell.angle_beta   90.00
_cell.angle_gamma   90.00
#
_symmetry.space_group_name_H-M   'P 1'
#
loop_
_entity.id
_entity.type
_entity.pdbx_description
1 polymer ?
#
loop_
_entity_poly.entity_id
_entity_poly.type
_entity_poly.pdbx_seq_one_letter_code
_entity_poly.pdbx_strand_id
1 'polypeptide(L)'
;MSKFRALELAIMQATQQRDAQARKHAQAQRTLQFAHGQMEQLHNYANDTDARWIGGHAVNLSVELVKHHYQFMERLQNAVNLQHGVISNLERQLAAVHQALLQAEARLAGFEQVLKSRRAALGLVEQRREQRVTDEFAAMRHARNRAAQTLEEAL
;
A
#
# COMPACT_ATOMS: atom_id res chain seq x y z
N MET A 1 -5.23 -7.38 -32.81
CA MET A 1 -5.37 -7.96 -31.45
C MET A 1 -4.42 -7.24 -30.50
N SER A 2 -4.89 -6.92 -29.29
CA SER A 2 -4.33 -5.87 -28.42
C SER A 2 -2.82 -6.07 -28.15
N LYS A 3 -1.99 -5.19 -28.77
CA LYS A 3 -0.52 -5.12 -28.62
C LYS A 3 -0.07 -5.01 -27.15
N PHE A 4 -0.98 -4.66 -26.25
CA PHE A 4 -0.72 -4.46 -24.84
C PHE A 4 -1.54 -5.35 -23.90
N ARG A 5 -2.32 -6.31 -24.43
CA ARG A 5 -3.26 -7.11 -23.63
C ARG A 5 -2.60 -7.82 -22.46
N ALA A 6 -1.42 -8.41 -22.69
CA ALA A 6 -0.68 -9.09 -21.65
C ALA A 6 -0.23 -8.15 -20.52
N LEU A 7 0.15 -6.91 -20.86
CA LEU A 7 0.57 -5.91 -19.89
C LEU A 7 -0.62 -5.30 -19.15
N GLU A 8 -1.75 -5.09 -19.83
CA GLU A 8 -3.01 -4.68 -19.23
C GLU A 8 -3.53 -5.73 -18.23
N LEU A 9 -3.43 -7.02 -18.57
CA LEU A 9 -3.74 -8.11 -17.64
C LEU A 9 -2.77 -8.16 -16.45
N ALA A 10 -1.47 -7.95 -16.69
CA ALA A 10 -0.48 -7.90 -15.61
C ALA A 10 -0.74 -6.73 -14.63
N ILE A 11 -1.16 -5.57 -15.14
CA ILE A 11 -1.58 -4.42 -14.32
C ILE A 11 -2.80 -4.79 -13.50
N MET A 12 -3.83 -5.38 -14.12
CA MET A 12 -5.04 -5.82 -13.40
C MET A 12 -4.69 -6.78 -12.25
N GLN A 13 -3.83 -7.76 -12.51
CA GLN A 13 -3.37 -8.69 -11.48
C GLN A 13 -2.54 -7.99 -10.39
N ALA A 14 -1.64 -7.07 -10.76
CA ALA A 14 -0.83 -6.30 -9.81
C ALA A 14 -1.70 -5.40 -8.92
N THR A 15 -2.75 -4.78 -9.47
CA THR A 15 -3.74 -4.00 -8.72
C THR A 15 -4.45 -4.88 -7.68
N GLN A 16 -4.94 -6.06 -8.09
CA GLN A 16 -5.58 -7.00 -7.16
C GLN A 16 -4.63 -7.45 -6.05
N GLN A 17 -3.36 -7.69 -6.38
CA GLN A 17 -2.34 -8.04 -5.37
C GLN A 17 -2.07 -6.90 -4.40
N ARG A 18 -1.91 -5.66 -4.89
CA ARG A 18 -1.73 -4.47 -4.06
C ARG A 18 -2.92 -4.27 -3.13
N ASP A 19 -4.15 -4.39 -3.63
CA ASP A 19 -5.35 -4.25 -2.82
C ASP A 19 -5.46 -5.34 -1.75
N ALA A 20 -5.07 -6.58 -2.07
CA ALA A 20 -5.02 -7.66 -1.10
C ALA A 20 -3.99 -7.39 0.01
N GLN A 21 -2.81 -6.85 -0.30
CA GLN A 21 -1.82 -6.46 0.70
C GLN A 21 -2.28 -5.26 1.52
N ALA A 22 -2.96 -4.29 0.91
CA ALA A 22 -3.50 -3.13 1.61
C ALA A 22 -4.54 -3.55 2.66
N ARG A 23 -5.42 -4.52 2.32
CA ARG A 23 -6.37 -5.09 3.29
C ARG A 23 -5.66 -5.79 4.45
N LYS A 24 -4.62 -6.57 4.17
CA LYS A 24 -3.82 -7.23 5.21
C LYS A 24 -3.13 -6.22 6.12
N HIS A 25 -2.56 -5.15 5.55
CA HIS A 25 -1.92 -4.08 6.30
C HIS A 25 -2.91 -3.40 7.24
N ALA A 26 -4.07 -3.01 6.72
CA ALA A 26 -5.13 -2.39 7.52
C ALA A 26 -5.63 -3.33 8.64
N GLN A 27 -5.71 -4.63 8.37
CA GLN A 27 -6.07 -5.60 9.40
C GLN A 27 -5.00 -5.72 10.49
N ALA A 28 -3.73 -5.85 10.12
CA ALA A 28 -2.62 -5.92 11.06
C ALA A 28 -2.55 -4.67 11.95
N GLN A 29 -2.76 -3.48 11.35
CA GLN A 29 -2.79 -2.22 12.09
C GLN A 29 -3.94 -2.17 13.12
N ARG A 30 -5.16 -2.59 12.74
CA ARG A 30 -6.28 -2.68 13.68
C ARG A 30 -6.01 -3.66 14.82
N THR A 31 -5.43 -4.82 14.51
CA THR A 31 -5.07 -5.83 15.52
C THR A 31 -4.02 -5.29 16.49
N LEU A 32 -3.01 -4.57 16.00
CA LEU A 32 -2.00 -3.94 16.85
C LEU A 32 -2.61 -2.86 17.76
N GLN A 33 -3.48 -2.00 17.20
CA GLN A 33 -4.19 -0.98 17.98
C GLN A 33 -5.05 -1.60 19.09
N PHE A 34 -5.77 -2.68 18.77
CA PHE A 34 -6.55 -3.42 19.77
C PHE A 34 -5.66 -3.99 20.89
N ALA A 35 -4.50 -4.55 20.54
CA ALA A 35 -3.56 -5.07 21.53
C ALA A 35 -2.99 -3.97 22.45
N HIS A 36 -2.71 -2.77 21.92
CA HIS A 36 -2.35 -1.62 22.74
C HIS A 36 -3.49 -1.19 23.67
N GLY A 37 -4.74 -1.17 23.19
CA GLY A 37 -5.90 -0.87 24.04
C GLY A 37 -6.06 -1.87 25.19
N GLN A 38 -5.84 -3.17 24.95
CA GLN A 38 -5.83 -4.17 26.02
C GLN A 38 -4.69 -3.94 27.03
N MET A 39 -3.51 -3.53 26.55
CA MET A 39 -2.39 -3.19 27.43
C MET A 39 -2.73 -2.00 28.32
N GLU A 40 -3.33 -0.95 27.77
CA GLU A 40 -3.78 0.21 28.53
C GLU A 40 -4.80 -0.19 29.60
N GLN A 41 -5.76 -1.05 29.25
CA GLN A 41 -6.73 -1.59 30.22
C GLN A 41 -6.07 -2.35 31.37
N LEU A 42 -5.04 -3.16 31.10
CA LEU A 42 -4.30 -3.86 32.16
C LEU A 42 -3.59 -2.88 33.09
N HIS A 43 -2.96 -1.82 32.56
CA HIS A 43 -2.30 -0.80 33.38
C HIS A 43 -3.30 0.01 34.20
N ASN A 44 -4.42 0.43 33.61
CA ASN A 44 -5.47 1.15 34.31
C ASN A 44 -6.04 0.31 35.45
N TYR A 45 -6.27 -0.99 35.20
CA TYR A 45 -6.77 -1.90 36.22
C TYR A 45 -5.76 -2.16 37.35
N ALA A 46 -4.47 -2.20 37.05
CA ALA A 46 -3.41 -2.26 38.06
C ALA A 46 -3.46 -1.03 38.97
N ASN A 47 -3.45 0.17 38.37
CA ASN A 47 -3.45 1.44 39.08
C ASN A 47 -4.70 1.61 39.96
N ASP A 48 -5.88 1.27 39.43
CA ASP A 48 -7.13 1.34 40.18
C ASP A 48 -7.15 0.39 41.37
N THR A 49 -6.57 -0.80 41.21
CA THR A 49 -6.50 -1.81 42.28
C THR A 49 -5.55 -1.36 43.38
N ASP A 50 -4.38 -0.84 43.02
CA ASP A 50 -3.40 -0.32 43.97
C ASP A 50 -3.91 0.94 44.70
N ALA A 51 -4.57 1.86 44.00
CA ALA A 51 -5.14 3.06 44.62
C ALA A 51 -6.21 2.72 45.65
N ARG A 52 -7.08 1.75 45.36
CA ARG A 52 -8.10 1.26 46.31
C ARG A 52 -7.47 0.54 47.50
N TRP A 53 -6.40 -0.21 47.27
CA TRP A 53 -5.65 -0.91 48.32
C TRP A 53 -5.01 0.09 49.32
N ILE A 54 -4.40 1.17 48.81
CA ILE A 54 -3.77 2.21 49.63
C ILE A 54 -4.80 3.07 50.37
N GLY A 55 -5.93 3.41 49.73
CA GLY A 55 -6.95 4.31 50.29
C GLY A 55 -7.99 3.65 51.21
N GLY A 56 -8.13 2.32 51.18
CA GLY A 56 -9.32 1.61 51.65
C GLY A 56 -9.15 0.72 52.88
N HIS A 57 -8.59 1.21 54.00
CA HIS A 57 -8.59 0.55 55.34
C HIS A 57 -7.25 -0.08 55.79
N ALA A 58 -6.19 0.73 55.89
CA ALA A 58 -4.93 0.33 56.51
C ALA A 58 -5.01 -0.13 57.99
N VAL A 59 -6.19 -0.07 58.64
CA VAL A 59 -6.34 -0.29 60.09
C VAL A 59 -6.76 -1.74 60.45
N ASN A 60 -7.28 -2.57 59.52
CA ASN A 60 -7.73 -3.95 59.83
C ASN A 60 -7.64 -4.94 58.63
N LEU A 61 -6.54 -4.93 57.87
CA LEU A 61 -6.35 -5.92 56.78
C LEU A 61 -5.95 -7.28 57.36
N SER A 62 -6.66 -8.35 56.99
CA SER A 62 -6.24 -9.72 57.34
C SER A 62 -5.01 -10.12 56.52
N VAL A 63 -4.13 -10.94 57.12
CA VAL A 63 -2.92 -11.46 56.44
C VAL A 63 -3.29 -12.21 55.14
N GLU A 64 -4.43 -12.89 55.12
CA GLU A 64 -4.95 -13.60 53.96
C GLU A 64 -5.34 -12.66 52.81
N LEU A 65 -5.95 -11.52 53.12
CA LEU A 65 -6.29 -10.49 52.13
C LEU A 65 -5.03 -9.85 51.51
N VAL A 66 -4.00 -9.60 52.33
CA VAL A 66 -2.69 -9.12 51.85
C VAL A 66 -2.05 -10.12 50.89
N LYS A 67 -2.07 -11.41 51.25
CA LYS A 67 -1.54 -12.48 50.39
C LYS A 67 -2.27 -12.55 49.05
N HIS A 68 -3.59 -12.46 49.04
CA HIS A 68 -4.38 -12.49 47.81
C HIS A 68 -4.11 -11.29 46.91
N HIS A 69 -3.93 -10.10 47.48
CA HIS A 69 -3.57 -8.90 46.72
C HIS A 69 -2.23 -9.10 45.98
N TYR A 70 -1.17 -9.55 46.67
CA TYR A 70 0.12 -9.80 46.02
C TYR A 70 0.06 -10.90 44.95
N GLN A 71 -0.65 -12.00 45.21
CA GLN A 71 -0.85 -13.06 44.21
C GLN A 71 -1.58 -12.57 42.97
N PHE A 72 -2.57 -11.70 43.15
CA PHE A 72 -3.29 -11.08 42.06
C PHE A 72 -2.38 -10.14 41.26
N MET A 73 -1.61 -9.28 41.94
CA MET A 73 -0.66 -8.37 41.28
C MET A 73 0.43 -9.12 40.51
N GLU A 74 0.92 -10.24 41.03
CA GLU A 74 1.85 -11.11 40.31
C GLU A 74 1.24 -11.65 39.01
N ARG A 75 -0.02 -12.12 39.07
CA ARG A 75 -0.74 -12.58 37.87
C ARG A 75 -0.97 -11.45 36.86
N LEU A 76 -1.27 -10.25 37.33
CA LEU A 76 -1.46 -9.07 36.48
C LEU A 76 -0.16 -8.68 35.78
N GLN A 77 0.97 -8.67 36.51
CA GLN A 77 2.29 -8.43 35.94
C GLN A 77 2.65 -9.48 34.89
N ASN A 78 2.34 -10.75 35.14
CA ASN A 78 2.52 -11.83 34.16
C ASN A 78 1.68 -11.59 32.89
N ALA A 79 0.42 -11.17 33.03
CA ALA A 79 -0.44 -10.82 31.89
C ALA A 79 0.12 -9.64 31.08
N VAL A 80 0.63 -8.60 31.75
CA VAL A 80 1.31 -7.46 31.12
C VAL A 80 2.54 -7.92 30.34
N ASN A 81 3.36 -8.80 30.90
CA ASN A 81 4.54 -9.33 30.21
C ASN A 81 4.16 -10.14 28.95
N LEU A 82 3.13 -10.98 29.05
CA LEU A 82 2.58 -11.70 27.90
C LEU A 82 2.06 -10.74 26.83
N GLN A 83 1.33 -9.70 27.23
CA GLN A 83 0.78 -8.72 26.31
C GLN A 83 1.88 -7.91 25.60
N HIS A 84 2.99 -7.59 26.26
CA HIS A 84 4.15 -6.98 25.62
C HIS A 84 4.72 -7.89 24.51
N GLY A 85 4.82 -9.19 24.78
CA GLY A 85 5.24 -10.18 23.79
C GLY A 85 4.31 -10.24 22.57
N VAL A 86 2.99 -10.17 22.81
CA VAL A 86 1.97 -10.12 21.75
C VAL A 86 2.12 -8.86 20.89
N ILE A 87 2.21 -7.68 21.51
CA ILE A 87 2.41 -6.40 20.81
C ILE A 87 3.67 -6.45 19.96
N SER A 88 4.79 -6.88 20.53
CA SER A 88 6.07 -6.97 19.81
C SER A 88 5.99 -7.92 18.59
N ASN A 89 5.23 -9.01 18.70
CA ASN A 89 4.98 -9.89 17.55
C ASN A 89 4.12 -9.20 16.48
N LEU A 90 3.04 -8.54 16.89
CA LEU A 90 2.15 -7.81 15.99
C LEU A 90 2.86 -6.65 15.27
N GLU A 91 3.79 -5.95 15.93
CA GLU A 91 4.63 -4.92 15.31
C GLU A 91 5.51 -5.52 14.20
N ARG A 92 6.16 -6.67 14.47
CA ARG A 92 6.93 -7.38 13.44
C ARG A 92 6.07 -7.83 12.27
N GLN A 93 4.86 -8.32 12.54
CA GLN A 93 3.90 -8.71 11.50
C GLN A 93 3.44 -7.50 10.67
N LEU A 94 3.13 -6.39 11.32
CA LEU A 94 2.76 -5.14 10.65
C LEU A 94 3.89 -4.67 9.74
N ALA A 95 5.14 -4.66 10.23
CA ALA A 95 6.30 -4.29 9.44
C ALA A 95 6.48 -5.20 8.20
N ALA A 96 6.33 -6.51 8.35
CA ALA A 96 6.43 -7.46 7.24
C ALA A 96 5.33 -7.25 6.19
N VAL A 97 4.08 -7.05 6.62
CA VAL A 97 2.96 -6.80 5.71
C VAL A 97 3.07 -5.42 5.05
N HIS A 98 3.60 -4.43 5.76
CA HIS A 98 3.88 -3.10 5.21
C HIS A 98 4.92 -3.19 4.07
N GLN A 99 6.01 -3.92 4.27
CA GLN A 99 7.00 -4.15 3.20
C GLN A 99 6.39 -4.87 2.00
N ALA A 100 5.52 -5.87 2.22
CA ALA A 100 4.82 -6.56 1.14
C ALA A 100 3.87 -5.63 0.35
N LEU A 101 3.21 -4.69 1.02
CA LEU A 101 2.39 -3.67 0.37
C LEU A 101 3.24 -2.75 -0.52
N LEU A 102 4.35 -2.21 0.01
CA LEU A 102 5.25 -1.34 -0.76
C LEU A 102 5.79 -2.05 -2.01
N GLN A 103 6.15 -3.33 -1.90
CA GLN A 103 6.62 -4.12 -3.05
C GLN A 103 5.51 -4.29 -4.11
N ALA A 104 4.27 -4.52 -3.69
CA ALA A 104 3.14 -4.64 -4.61
C ALA A 104 2.83 -3.31 -5.32
N GLU A 105 2.90 -2.18 -4.60
CA GLU A 105 2.76 -0.83 -5.16
C GLU A 105 3.86 -0.51 -6.16
N ALA A 106 5.13 -0.78 -5.82
CA ALA A 106 6.26 -0.57 -6.71
C ALA A 106 6.12 -1.41 -8.00
N ARG A 107 5.67 -2.65 -7.89
CA ARG A 107 5.42 -3.53 -9.05
C ARG A 107 4.31 -2.99 -9.95
N LEU A 108 3.21 -2.53 -9.37
CA LEU A 108 2.11 -1.91 -10.13
C LEU A 108 2.58 -0.67 -10.88
N ALA A 109 3.25 0.25 -10.18
CA ALA A 109 3.80 1.47 -10.78
C ALA A 109 4.79 1.14 -11.91
N GLY A 110 5.61 0.11 -11.74
CA GLY A 110 6.52 -0.38 -12.77
C GLY A 110 5.78 -0.83 -14.04
N PHE A 111 4.71 -1.62 -13.92
CA PHE A 111 3.93 -2.05 -15.08
C PHE A 111 3.21 -0.88 -15.78
N GLU A 112 2.63 0.05 -15.01
CA GLU A 112 1.98 1.25 -15.56
C GLU A 112 2.96 2.11 -16.34
N GLN A 113 4.17 2.32 -15.80
CA GLN A 113 5.21 3.08 -16.48
C GLN A 113 5.65 2.40 -17.78
N VAL A 114 5.85 1.08 -17.78
CA VAL A 114 6.18 0.33 -18.99
C VAL A 114 5.06 0.45 -20.04
N LEU A 115 3.80 0.38 -19.63
CA LEU A 115 2.65 0.52 -20.54
C LEU A 115 2.62 1.92 -21.16
N LYS A 116 2.80 2.95 -20.34
CA LYS A 116 2.88 4.35 -20.78
C LYS A 116 4.00 4.55 -21.80
N SER A 117 5.22 4.08 -21.50
CA SER A 117 6.37 4.18 -22.40
C SER A 117 6.12 3.46 -23.73
N ARG A 118 5.53 2.26 -23.72
CA ARG A 118 5.22 1.51 -24.94
C ARG A 118 4.14 2.18 -25.78
N ARG A 119 3.09 2.75 -25.15
CA ARG A 119 2.05 3.52 -25.85
C ARG A 119 2.64 4.77 -26.52
N ALA A 120 3.50 5.50 -25.82
CA ALA A 120 4.19 6.67 -26.37
C ALA A 120 5.08 6.30 -27.57
N ALA A 121 5.84 5.20 -27.46
CA ALA A 121 6.69 4.73 -28.56
C ALA A 121 5.87 4.34 -29.81
N LEU A 122 4.73 3.67 -29.64
CA LEU A 122 3.84 3.38 -30.77
C LEU A 122 3.25 4.66 -31.38
N GLY A 123 2.82 5.62 -30.57
CA GLY A 123 2.30 6.90 -31.05
C GLY A 123 3.30 7.63 -31.94
N LEU A 124 4.58 7.63 -31.55
CA LEU A 124 5.65 8.23 -32.34
C LEU A 124 5.85 7.53 -33.70
N VAL A 125 5.71 6.20 -33.75
CA VAL A 125 5.83 5.43 -35.01
C VAL A 125 4.66 5.72 -35.94
N GLU A 126 3.44 5.75 -35.43
CA GLU A 126 2.26 6.07 -36.25
C GLU A 126 2.29 7.52 -36.73
N GLN A 127 2.66 8.48 -35.87
CA GLN A 127 2.82 9.88 -36.26
C GLN A 127 3.84 10.06 -37.40
N ARG A 128 4.98 9.36 -37.35
CA ARG A 128 5.97 9.39 -38.43
C ARG A 128 5.44 8.79 -39.73
N ARG A 129 4.61 7.74 -39.66
CA ARG A 129 3.95 7.15 -40.83
C ARG A 129 2.96 8.11 -41.46
N GLU A 130 2.11 8.73 -40.65
CA GLU A 130 1.12 9.72 -41.11
C GLU A 130 1.79 10.95 -41.74
N GLN A 131 2.85 11.45 -41.12
CA GLN A 131 3.66 12.55 -41.66
C GLN A 131 4.25 12.17 -43.02
N ARG A 132 4.87 10.99 -43.13
CA ARG A 132 5.45 10.51 -44.40
C ARG A 132 4.41 10.44 -45.52
N VAL A 133 3.23 9.91 -45.26
CA VAL A 133 2.15 9.81 -46.27
C VAL A 133 1.69 11.20 -46.72
N THR A 134 1.60 12.15 -45.77
CA THR A 134 1.21 13.53 -46.05
C THR A 134 2.27 14.25 -46.89
N ASP A 135 3.55 14.06 -46.56
CA ASP A 135 4.68 14.63 -47.29
C ASP A 135 4.75 14.07 -48.72
N GLU A 136 4.54 12.76 -48.90
CA GLU A 136 4.48 12.10 -50.22
C GLU A 136 3.33 12.67 -51.08
N PHE A 137 2.15 12.88 -50.50
CA PHE A 137 1.01 13.49 -51.19
C PHE A 137 1.28 14.95 -51.58
N ALA A 138 1.85 15.74 -50.67
CA ALA A 138 2.21 17.13 -50.93
C ALA A 138 3.24 17.22 -52.07
N ALA A 139 4.29 16.40 -52.04
CA ALA A 139 5.31 16.34 -53.08
C ALA A 139 4.72 15.99 -54.46
N MET A 140 3.81 15.00 -54.52
CA MET A 140 3.13 14.62 -55.77
C MET A 140 2.27 15.77 -56.32
N ARG A 141 1.55 16.50 -55.45
CA ARG A 141 0.74 17.65 -55.85
C ARG A 141 1.60 18.81 -56.33
N HIS A 142 2.70 19.11 -55.63
CA HIS A 142 3.66 20.14 -56.05
C HIS A 142 4.31 19.80 -57.40
N ALA A 143 4.67 18.55 -57.64
CA ALA A 143 5.22 18.11 -58.92
C ALA A 143 4.21 18.27 -60.07
N ARG A 144 2.94 17.89 -59.85
CA ARG A 144 1.86 18.10 -60.82
C ARG A 144 1.63 19.57 -61.14
N ASN A 145 1.55 20.43 -60.11
CA ASN A 145 1.34 21.86 -60.30
C ASN A 145 2.50 22.50 -61.08
N ARG A 146 3.76 22.13 -60.78
CA ARG A 146 4.92 22.61 -61.54
C ARG A 146 4.87 22.18 -63.00
N ALA A 147 4.54 20.92 -63.25
CA ALA A 147 4.43 20.41 -64.62
C ALA A 147 3.34 21.15 -65.43
N ALA A 148 2.23 21.50 -64.80
CA ALA A 148 1.18 22.29 -65.43
C ALA A 148 1.64 23.72 -65.77
N GLN A 149 2.34 24.39 -64.84
CA GLN A 149 2.88 25.74 -65.05
C GLN A 149 3.90 25.79 -66.20
N THR A 150 4.81 24.83 -66.28
CA THR A 150 5.79 24.75 -67.39
C THR A 150 5.14 24.50 -68.75
N LEU A 151 3.98 23.88 -68.77
CA LEU A 151 3.21 23.61 -70.01
C LEU A 151 2.48 24.87 -70.48
N GLU A 152 2.01 25.69 -69.54
CA GLU A 152 1.38 26.99 -69.80
C GLU A 152 2.38 28.04 -70.30
N GLU A 153 3.61 28.05 -69.79
CA GLU A 153 4.68 28.96 -70.24
C GLU A 153 5.28 28.59 -71.62
N ALA A 154 5.02 27.37 -72.10
CA ALA A 154 5.54 26.87 -73.38
C ALA A 154 4.56 27.05 -74.57
N LEU A 155 3.37 27.59 -74.31
CA LEU A 155 2.33 27.91 -75.30
C LEU A 155 2.26 29.41 -75.55
#